data_AF-A0A7D4NPT3-F1
#
_entry.id   AF-A0A7D4NPT3-F1
#
_cell.length_a   1.000
_cell.length_b   1.000
_cell.length_c   1.000
_cell.angle_alpha   90.00
_cell.angle_beta   90.00
_cell.angle_gamma   90.00
#
_symmetry.space_group_name_H-M   'P 1'
#
loop_
_entity.id
_entity.type
_entity.pdbx_description
1 polymer ?
#
loop_
_entity_poly.entity_id
_entity_poly.type
_entity_poly.pdbx_seq_one_letter_code
_entity_poly.pdbx_strand_id
1 'polypeptide(L)'
;MENTTFGLPRLNEAAPAFDAVTTHGRKTLEDYKGKWLVLFSHPADFTPVCTTEFMAFQERKDQFDALNCELLGLSIDSHHSHNAWVLNIKEKFGIDIQFPIIADLDMKVAQAYGMVHPGAADTSAVRATFIIDPEGVLRAMVYYPMSNGRQIDEFVRLLEAMQTSDANACATPENWRKGEKVIVPPAATVEEAKARMESGEYECVDFYFCKKSL
;
A
#
# COMPACT_ATOMS: atom_id res chain seq x y z
N MET A 1 -14.75 3.74 30.05
CA MET A 1 -13.88 3.41 28.91
C MET A 1 -14.46 4.16 27.74
N GLU A 2 -13.77 5.19 27.25
CA GLU A 2 -14.19 5.86 26.01
C GLU A 2 -14.23 4.80 24.92
N ASN A 3 -15.39 4.62 24.28
CA ASN A 3 -15.49 3.88 23.04
C ASN A 3 -14.71 4.68 21.99
N THR A 4 -13.42 4.42 21.86
CA THR A 4 -12.64 4.86 20.71
C THR A 4 -13.23 4.14 19.50
N THR A 5 -14.16 4.79 18.82
CA THR A 5 -14.62 4.32 17.51
C THR A 5 -13.45 4.50 16.54
N PHE A 6 -12.76 3.41 16.23
CA PHE A 6 -11.71 3.43 15.22
C PHE A 6 -12.36 3.65 13.85
N GLY A 7 -12.22 4.87 13.32
CA GLY A 7 -12.57 5.19 11.95
C GLY A 7 -11.49 4.72 10.98
N LEU A 8 -11.76 4.82 9.68
CA LEU A 8 -10.73 4.58 8.67
C LEU A 8 -9.61 5.62 8.82
N PRO A 9 -8.32 5.22 8.66
CA PRO A 9 -7.23 6.18 8.59
C PRO A 9 -7.42 7.10 7.37
N ARG A 10 -6.84 8.29 7.44
CA ARG A 10 -7.05 9.33 6.43
C ARG A 10 -5.85 9.45 5.52
N LEU A 11 -6.14 9.57 4.21
CA LEU A 11 -5.10 9.84 3.23
C LEU A 11 -4.47 11.21 3.47
N ASN A 12 -3.18 11.32 3.22
CA ASN A 12 -2.34 12.51 3.42
C ASN A 12 -2.21 12.96 4.90
N GLU A 13 -2.57 12.09 5.85
CA GLU A 13 -2.23 12.23 7.27
C GLU A 13 -1.17 11.20 7.67
N ALA A 14 -0.52 11.40 8.82
CA ALA A 14 0.42 10.42 9.36
C ALA A 14 -0.26 9.06 9.54
N ALA A 15 0.37 8.00 9.05
CA ALA A 15 -0.14 6.65 9.23
C ALA A 15 -0.19 6.28 10.72
N PRO A 16 -1.20 5.53 11.19
CA PRO A 16 -1.26 5.11 12.59
C PRO A 16 0.02 4.37 13.02
N ALA A 17 0.66 4.87 14.07
CA ALA A 17 1.87 4.26 14.60
C ALA A 17 1.58 2.84 15.12
N PHE A 18 2.53 1.93 14.93
CA PHE A 18 2.49 0.59 15.51
C PHE A 18 3.83 0.23 16.13
N ASP A 19 3.78 -0.68 17.11
CA ASP A 19 4.92 -1.39 17.69
C ASP A 19 4.49 -2.83 17.92
N ALA A 20 4.92 -3.73 17.05
CA ALA A 20 4.35 -5.07 16.94
C ALA A 20 5.42 -6.16 16.77
N VAL A 21 5.10 -7.36 17.25
CA VAL A 21 5.94 -8.55 17.05
C VAL A 21 5.72 -9.06 15.63
N THR A 22 6.82 -9.36 14.92
CA THR A 22 6.76 -9.91 13.56
C THR A 22 7.60 -11.17 13.43
N THR A 23 7.44 -11.90 12.31
CA THR A 23 8.33 -13.02 11.90
C THR A 23 9.82 -12.67 11.89
N HIS A 24 10.17 -11.38 11.82
CA HIS A 24 11.56 -10.88 11.76
C HIS A 24 11.94 -10.05 13.00
N GLY A 25 11.34 -10.36 14.15
CA GLY A 25 11.51 -9.59 15.38
C GLY A 25 10.50 -8.43 15.50
N ARG A 26 10.65 -7.63 16.55
CA ARG A 26 9.76 -6.50 16.81
C ARG A 26 10.00 -5.40 15.77
N LYS A 27 8.93 -4.81 15.24
CA LYS A 27 8.96 -3.72 14.25
C LYS A 27 8.04 -2.58 14.67
N THR A 28 8.49 -1.37 14.38
CA THR A 28 7.74 -0.13 14.55
C THR A 28 7.56 0.58 13.20
N LEU A 29 6.61 1.52 13.12
CA LEU A 29 6.44 2.33 11.90
C LEU A 29 7.72 3.14 11.57
N GLU A 30 8.46 3.62 12.58
CA GLU A 30 9.69 4.41 12.40
C GLU A 30 10.82 3.59 11.73
N ASP A 31 10.82 2.26 11.87
CA ASP A 31 11.80 1.38 11.21
C ASP A 31 11.77 1.47 9.67
N TYR A 32 10.68 2.03 9.13
CA TYR A 32 10.45 2.18 7.69
C TYR A 32 10.70 3.61 7.18
N LYS A 33 11.10 4.54 8.04
CA LYS A 33 11.37 5.93 7.64
C LYS A 33 12.45 6.01 6.56
N GLY A 34 12.22 6.88 5.57
CA GLY A 34 13.08 6.97 4.39
C GLY A 34 12.81 5.90 3.34
N LYS A 35 11.82 5.03 3.55
CA LYS A 35 11.37 3.99 2.61
C LYS A 35 9.85 4.03 2.48
N TRP A 36 9.35 3.62 1.32
CA TRP A 36 7.93 3.34 1.19
C TRP A 36 7.59 2.05 1.95
N LEU A 37 6.37 1.95 2.47
CA LEU A 37 5.87 0.75 3.12
C LEU A 37 4.53 0.34 2.53
N VAL A 38 4.44 -0.90 2.08
CA VAL A 38 3.16 -1.57 1.79
C VAL A 38 2.82 -2.46 2.98
N LEU A 39 1.95 -1.94 3.85
CA LEU A 39 1.35 -2.70 4.94
C LEU A 39 0.07 -3.36 4.44
N PHE A 40 -0.05 -4.68 4.57
CA PHE A 40 -1.21 -5.39 4.08
C PHE A 40 -1.66 -6.48 5.06
N SER A 41 -2.97 -6.64 5.20
CA SER A 41 -3.55 -7.67 6.06
C SER A 41 -4.08 -8.85 5.27
N HIS A 42 -4.17 -10.00 5.93
CA HIS A 42 -4.88 -11.17 5.47
C HIS A 42 -5.75 -11.75 6.60
N PRO A 43 -6.87 -12.44 6.28
CA PRO A 43 -7.77 -12.94 7.31
C PRO A 43 -7.17 -13.94 8.28
N ALA A 44 -6.48 -14.95 7.77
CA ALA A 44 -5.88 -16.01 8.59
C ALA A 44 -4.78 -16.75 7.82
N ASP A 45 -3.74 -17.17 8.54
CA ASP A 45 -2.75 -18.14 8.08
C ASP A 45 -3.41 -19.46 7.64
N PHE A 46 -2.71 -20.25 6.84
CA PHE A 46 -3.18 -21.56 6.36
C PHE A 46 -4.51 -21.51 5.57
N THR A 47 -4.88 -20.36 5.00
CA THR A 47 -6.04 -20.22 4.11
C THR A 47 -5.60 -19.97 2.66
N PRO A 48 -6.29 -20.56 1.66
CA PRO A 48 -5.74 -20.70 0.31
C PRO A 48 -5.54 -19.37 -0.41
N VAL A 49 -6.51 -18.45 -0.35
CA VAL A 49 -6.39 -17.14 -1.02
C VAL A 49 -5.26 -16.31 -0.39
N CYS A 50 -5.06 -16.40 0.92
CA CYS A 50 -3.94 -15.73 1.58
C CYS A 50 -2.61 -16.30 1.11
N THR A 51 -2.52 -17.63 0.99
CA THR A 51 -1.32 -18.30 0.45
C THR A 51 -0.99 -17.82 -0.96
N THR A 52 -2.01 -17.69 -1.84
CA THR A 52 -1.77 -17.17 -3.20
C THR A 52 -1.26 -15.73 -3.19
N GLU A 53 -1.77 -14.89 -2.28
CA GLU A 53 -1.35 -13.48 -2.19
C GLU A 53 0.08 -13.35 -1.66
N PHE A 54 0.46 -14.12 -0.63
CA PHE A 54 1.82 -14.09 -0.08
C PHE A 54 2.86 -14.55 -1.10
N MET A 55 2.56 -15.60 -1.86
CA MET A 55 3.42 -16.03 -2.97
C MET A 55 3.54 -14.93 -4.04
N ALA A 56 2.42 -14.30 -4.44
CA ALA A 56 2.46 -13.21 -5.40
C ALA A 56 3.25 -11.99 -4.89
N PHE A 57 3.08 -11.58 -3.63
CA PHE A 57 3.91 -10.53 -3.04
C PHE A 57 5.40 -10.89 -3.06
N GLN A 58 5.75 -12.15 -2.76
CA GLN A 58 7.13 -12.61 -2.77
C GLN A 58 7.73 -12.61 -4.19
N GLU A 59 6.97 -13.03 -5.20
CA GLU A 59 7.40 -13.01 -6.61
C GLU A 59 7.65 -11.59 -7.14
N ARG A 60 7.00 -10.57 -6.57
CA ARG A 60 7.18 -9.16 -6.93
C ARG A 60 8.07 -8.40 -5.95
N LYS A 61 8.66 -9.08 -4.96
CA LYS A 61 9.47 -8.43 -3.93
C LYS A 61 10.59 -7.59 -4.54
N ASP A 62 11.30 -8.10 -5.54
CA ASP A 62 12.40 -7.37 -6.21
C ASP A 62 11.91 -6.07 -6.88
N GLN A 63 10.66 -6.01 -7.33
CA GLN A 63 10.07 -4.79 -7.91
C GLN A 63 9.76 -3.76 -6.82
N PHE A 64 9.26 -4.19 -5.65
CA PHE A 64 9.09 -3.30 -4.50
C PHE A 64 10.44 -2.80 -3.97
N ASP A 65 11.43 -3.68 -3.87
CA ASP A 65 12.79 -3.34 -3.43
C ASP A 65 13.43 -2.31 -4.39
N ALA A 66 13.26 -2.48 -5.71
CA ALA A 66 13.74 -1.54 -6.72
C ALA A 66 13.08 -0.14 -6.62
N LEU A 67 11.89 -0.07 -6.00
CA LEU A 67 11.16 1.16 -5.70
C LEU A 67 11.42 1.65 -4.26
N ASN A 68 12.46 1.16 -3.58
CA ASN A 68 12.75 1.50 -2.18
C ASN A 68 11.52 1.32 -1.27
N CYS A 69 10.81 0.20 -1.46
CA CYS A 69 9.60 -0.13 -0.75
C CYS A 69 9.71 -1.46 -0.02
N GLU A 70 9.35 -1.45 1.27
CA GLU A 70 9.30 -2.64 2.11
C GLU A 70 7.87 -3.20 2.16
N LEU A 71 7.76 -4.52 2.29
CA LEU A 71 6.50 -5.23 2.48
C LEU A 71 6.34 -5.60 3.96
N LEU A 72 5.12 -5.47 4.49
CA LEU A 72 4.77 -5.88 5.85
C LEU A 72 3.38 -6.52 5.86
N GLY A 73 3.33 -7.84 6.07
CA GLY A 73 2.09 -8.58 6.23
C GLY A 73 1.51 -8.42 7.64
N LEU A 74 0.23 -8.74 7.81
CA LEU A 74 -0.45 -8.72 9.11
C LEU A 74 -1.63 -9.70 9.13
N SER A 75 -1.73 -10.52 10.17
CA SER A 75 -3.02 -11.07 10.60
C SER A 75 -3.10 -11.06 12.12
N ILE A 76 -4.23 -11.51 12.65
CA ILE A 76 -4.42 -11.66 14.10
C ILE A 76 -3.91 -13.03 14.61
N ASP A 77 -3.25 -13.82 13.77
CA ASP A 77 -2.67 -15.09 14.18
C ASP A 77 -1.42 -14.87 15.05
N SER A 78 -1.04 -15.90 15.79
CA SER A 78 0.19 -15.84 16.57
C SER A 78 1.44 -15.88 15.69
N HIS A 79 2.54 -15.30 16.17
CA HIS A 79 3.84 -15.39 15.50
C HIS A 79 4.32 -16.84 15.25
N HIS A 80 3.94 -17.79 16.12
CA HIS A 80 4.22 -19.21 15.91
C HIS A 80 3.47 -19.77 14.70
N SER A 81 2.23 -19.34 14.47
CA SER A 81 1.44 -19.69 13.29
C SER A 81 2.12 -19.17 12.04
N HIS A 82 2.53 -17.89 12.03
CA HIS A 82 3.22 -17.31 10.88
C HIS A 82 4.49 -18.07 10.51
N ASN A 83 5.33 -18.41 11.50
CA ASN A 83 6.55 -19.17 11.27
C ASN A 83 6.25 -20.55 10.65
N ALA A 84 5.25 -21.26 11.20
CA ALA A 84 4.83 -22.55 10.66
C ALA A 84 4.28 -22.42 9.23
N TRP A 85 3.52 -21.35 8.96
CA TRP A 85 2.92 -21.10 7.66
C TRP A 85 3.96 -20.74 6.60
N VAL A 86 4.91 -19.85 6.89
CA VAL A 86 6.02 -19.52 5.98
C VAL A 86 6.86 -20.76 5.64
N LEU A 87 7.19 -21.58 6.64
CA LEU A 87 7.89 -22.84 6.42
C LEU A 87 7.06 -23.80 5.56
N ASN A 88 5.76 -23.87 5.77
CA ASN A 88 4.86 -24.68 4.96
C ASN A 88 4.81 -24.20 3.51
N ILE A 89 4.74 -22.88 3.26
CA ILE A 89 4.76 -22.32 1.90
C ILE A 89 6.05 -22.73 1.19
N LYS A 90 7.19 -22.59 1.86
CA LYS A 90 8.49 -22.99 1.33
C LYS A 90 8.56 -24.48 1.01
N GLU A 91 8.09 -25.33 1.93
CA GLU A 91 8.12 -26.78 1.76
C GLU A 91 7.20 -27.24 0.60
N LYS A 92 5.99 -26.70 0.51
CA LYS A 92 4.95 -27.19 -0.41
C LYS A 92 4.95 -26.51 -1.77
N PHE A 93 5.37 -25.25 -1.85
CA PHE A 93 5.33 -24.45 -3.08
C PHE A 93 6.71 -23.99 -3.53
N GLY A 94 7.78 -24.20 -2.73
CA GLY A 94 9.14 -23.81 -3.09
C GLY A 94 9.40 -22.31 -3.02
N ILE A 95 8.46 -21.53 -2.47
CA ILE A 95 8.55 -20.07 -2.36
C ILE A 95 8.91 -19.69 -0.93
N ASP A 96 10.01 -18.96 -0.76
CA ASP A 96 10.51 -18.52 0.54
C ASP A 96 10.07 -17.08 0.82
N ILE A 97 9.15 -16.88 1.78
CA ILE A 97 8.62 -15.56 2.13
C ILE A 97 9.68 -14.78 2.95
N GLN A 98 10.19 -13.69 2.38
CA GLN A 98 11.32 -12.90 2.90
C GLN A 98 10.92 -11.59 3.59
N PHE A 99 9.62 -11.30 3.69
CA PHE A 99 9.13 -10.10 4.35
C PHE A 99 8.45 -10.42 5.69
N PRO A 100 8.48 -9.49 6.66
CA PRO A 100 7.87 -9.67 7.97
C PRO A 100 6.35 -9.77 7.92
N ILE A 101 5.80 -10.52 8.88
CA ILE A 101 4.36 -10.63 9.15
C ILE A 101 4.13 -10.24 10.61
N ILE A 102 3.34 -9.20 10.85
CA ILE A 102 2.87 -8.79 12.18
C ILE A 102 1.90 -9.84 12.73
N ALA A 103 2.15 -10.26 13.97
CA ALA A 103 1.22 -11.01 14.80
C ALA A 103 0.40 -10.06 15.69
N ASP A 104 -0.80 -9.69 15.24
CA ASP A 104 -1.68 -8.69 15.89
C ASP A 104 -2.76 -9.35 16.77
N LEU A 105 -2.33 -10.20 17.71
CA LEU A 105 -3.24 -10.98 18.58
C LEU A 105 -4.23 -10.11 19.39
N ASP A 106 -3.83 -8.88 19.75
CA ASP A 106 -4.67 -7.94 20.50
C ASP A 106 -5.46 -6.99 19.59
N MET A 107 -5.36 -7.17 18.27
CA MET A 107 -6.09 -6.44 17.23
C MET A 107 -5.81 -4.92 17.22
N LYS A 108 -4.77 -4.44 17.91
CA LYS A 108 -4.53 -2.99 18.01
C LYS A 108 -4.18 -2.38 16.68
N VAL A 109 -3.31 -3.03 15.90
CA VAL A 109 -2.90 -2.51 14.59
C VAL A 109 -4.07 -2.63 13.61
N ALA A 110 -4.77 -3.77 13.61
CA ALA A 110 -5.94 -4.00 12.78
C ALA A 110 -7.05 -2.99 13.06
N GLN A 111 -7.31 -2.65 14.33
CA GLN A 111 -8.27 -1.61 14.69
C GLN A 111 -7.81 -0.22 14.26
N ALA A 112 -6.55 0.15 14.51
CA ALA A 112 -6.01 1.47 14.14
C ALA A 112 -6.07 1.75 12.63
N TYR A 113 -5.94 0.70 11.81
CA TYR A 113 -6.05 0.75 10.35
C TYR A 113 -7.45 0.41 9.82
N GLY A 114 -8.44 0.21 10.68
CA GLY A 114 -9.81 -0.13 10.27
C GLY A 114 -9.91 -1.44 9.50
N MET A 115 -9.05 -2.41 9.75
CA MET A 115 -9.02 -3.71 9.07
C MET A 115 -10.12 -4.68 9.57
N VAL A 116 -10.84 -4.33 10.63
CA VAL A 116 -11.91 -5.16 11.23
C VAL A 116 -13.26 -4.53 10.86
N HIS A 117 -14.01 -5.20 9.99
CA HIS A 117 -15.28 -4.68 9.48
C HIS A 117 -16.46 -5.44 10.11
N PRO A 118 -17.42 -4.74 10.75
CA PRO A 118 -18.66 -5.37 11.21
C PRO A 118 -19.37 -6.12 10.07
N GLY A 119 -19.72 -7.38 10.30
CA GLY A 119 -20.40 -8.22 9.31
C GLY A 119 -19.50 -8.91 8.28
N ALA A 120 -18.19 -8.66 8.27
CA ALA A 120 -17.23 -9.43 7.47
C ALA A 120 -16.67 -10.62 8.26
N ALA A 121 -16.12 -10.35 9.44
CA ALA A 121 -15.70 -11.34 10.43
C ALA A 121 -15.44 -10.65 11.77
N ASP A 122 -15.96 -11.18 12.87
CA ASP A 122 -15.74 -10.60 14.21
C ASP A 122 -14.32 -10.86 14.73
N THR A 123 -13.59 -11.79 14.10
CA THR A 123 -12.29 -12.32 14.56
C THR A 123 -11.31 -12.47 13.40
N SER A 124 -11.40 -11.62 12.37
CA SER A 124 -10.39 -11.62 11.29
C SER A 124 -10.27 -10.25 10.65
N ALA A 125 -9.06 -9.88 10.26
CA ALA A 125 -8.85 -8.71 9.41
C ALA A 125 -9.40 -8.99 7.99
N VAL A 126 -9.96 -7.98 7.33
CA VAL A 126 -10.23 -8.05 5.89
C VAL A 126 -8.93 -7.94 5.10
N ARG A 127 -8.98 -8.06 3.76
CA ARG A 127 -7.80 -7.92 2.89
C ARG A 127 -7.52 -6.44 2.61
N ALA A 128 -7.01 -5.74 3.62
CA ALA A 128 -6.65 -4.33 3.50
C ALA A 128 -5.19 -4.17 3.01
N THR A 129 -4.91 -3.11 2.28
CA THR A 129 -3.56 -2.74 1.83
C THR A 129 -3.41 -1.23 1.97
N PHE A 130 -2.29 -0.79 2.54
CA PHE A 130 -1.95 0.60 2.80
C PHE A 130 -0.59 0.88 2.16
N ILE A 131 -0.51 1.98 1.42
CA ILE A 131 0.75 2.48 0.86
C ILE A 131 1.13 3.73 1.65
N ILE A 132 2.25 3.65 2.35
CA ILE A 132 2.77 4.68 3.25
C ILE A 132 4.10 5.18 2.64
N ASP A 133 4.28 6.49 2.61
CA ASP A 133 5.47 7.12 2.02
C ASP A 133 6.66 7.20 3.00
N PRO A 134 7.87 7.61 2.51
CA PRO A 134 9.08 7.70 3.33
C PRO A 134 8.98 8.61 4.56
N GLU A 135 8.02 9.55 4.57
CA GLU A 135 7.73 10.48 5.65
C GLU A 135 6.73 9.89 6.66
N GLY A 136 6.23 8.68 6.42
CA GLY A 136 5.24 8.01 7.27
C GLY A 136 3.81 8.48 7.04
N VAL A 137 3.51 9.08 5.88
CA VAL A 137 2.19 9.56 5.51
C VAL A 137 1.44 8.49 4.72
N LEU A 138 0.16 8.26 5.04
CA LEU A 138 -0.69 7.32 4.32
C LEU A 138 -1.11 7.92 2.96
N ARG A 139 -0.78 7.25 1.85
CA ARG A 139 -1.02 7.76 0.49
C ARG A 139 -2.12 7.05 -0.27
N ALA A 140 -2.31 5.76 -0.04
CA ALA A 140 -3.43 5.02 -0.58
C ALA A 140 -3.86 3.89 0.36
N MET A 141 -5.13 3.53 0.29
CA MET A 141 -5.66 2.36 0.98
C MET A 141 -6.72 1.66 0.13
N VAL A 142 -6.75 0.33 0.21
CA VAL A 142 -7.67 -0.51 -0.55
C VAL A 142 -8.15 -1.66 0.34
N TYR A 143 -9.46 -1.95 0.33
CA TYR A 143 -10.08 -3.01 1.12
C TYR A 143 -10.79 -4.02 0.21
N TYR A 144 -10.27 -5.24 0.16
CA TYR A 144 -10.89 -6.37 -0.55
C TYR A 144 -11.70 -7.22 0.44
N PRO A 145 -12.82 -7.83 0.00
CA PRO A 145 -13.50 -8.83 0.79
C PRO A 145 -12.65 -10.10 0.93
N MET A 146 -12.95 -10.91 1.95
CA MET A 146 -12.20 -12.16 2.22
C MET A 146 -12.21 -13.13 1.03
N SER A 147 -13.27 -13.11 0.21
CA SER A 147 -13.49 -13.99 -0.94
C SER A 147 -12.62 -13.70 -2.16
N ASN A 148 -12.02 -12.52 -2.27
CA ASN A 148 -11.35 -12.06 -3.50
C ASN A 148 -9.88 -11.73 -3.22
N GLY A 149 -8.98 -12.43 -3.91
CA GLY A 149 -7.56 -12.08 -3.89
C GLY A 149 -7.30 -10.74 -4.58
N ARG A 150 -6.29 -10.02 -4.10
CA ARG A 150 -5.81 -8.75 -4.65
C ARG A 150 -5.01 -8.95 -5.93
N GLN A 151 -4.96 -7.91 -6.74
CA GLN A 151 -4.06 -7.83 -7.88
C GLN A 151 -2.76 -7.13 -7.45
N ILE A 152 -1.68 -7.88 -7.24
CA ILE A 152 -0.43 -7.33 -6.68
C ILE A 152 0.28 -6.38 -7.66
N ASP A 153 0.12 -6.58 -8.98
CA ASP A 153 0.68 -5.68 -10.00
C ASP A 153 0.14 -4.25 -9.89
N GLU A 154 -1.08 -4.09 -9.38
CA GLU A 154 -1.65 -2.75 -9.21
C GLU A 154 -0.94 -1.98 -8.11
N PHE A 155 -0.48 -2.64 -7.04
CA PHE A 155 0.27 -1.96 -5.98
C PHE A 155 1.67 -1.54 -6.45
N VAL A 156 2.33 -2.34 -7.30
CA VAL A 156 3.59 -1.95 -7.95
C VAL A 156 3.35 -0.74 -8.85
N ARG A 157 2.36 -0.80 -9.75
CA ARG A 157 2.01 0.31 -10.67
C ARG A 157 1.67 1.59 -9.90
N LEU A 158 0.88 1.47 -8.84
CA LEU A 158 0.43 2.60 -8.03
C LEU A 158 1.61 3.24 -7.28
N LEU A 159 2.53 2.44 -6.75
CA LEU A 159 3.77 2.94 -6.14
C LEU A 159 4.64 3.69 -7.15
N GLU A 160 4.85 3.13 -8.36
CA GLU A 160 5.57 3.82 -9.45
C GLU A 160 4.92 5.15 -9.81
N ALA A 161 3.58 5.20 -9.88
CA ALA A 161 2.82 6.39 -10.21
C ALA A 161 2.94 7.48 -9.14
N MET A 162 2.89 7.11 -7.86
CA MET A 162 3.06 8.04 -6.75
C MET A 162 4.48 8.62 -6.70
N GLN A 163 5.51 7.77 -6.80
CA GLN A 163 6.89 8.23 -6.83
C GLN A 163 7.17 9.13 -8.03
N THR A 164 6.59 8.82 -9.18
CA THR A 164 6.68 9.68 -10.38
C THR A 164 6.04 11.04 -10.14
N SER A 165 4.85 11.06 -9.53
CA SER A 165 4.14 12.30 -9.20
C SER A 165 4.93 13.18 -8.23
N ASP A 166 5.46 12.58 -7.16
CA ASP A 166 6.23 13.26 -6.12
C ASP A 166 7.55 13.84 -6.68
N ALA A 167 8.25 13.08 -7.52
CA ALA A 167 9.54 13.50 -8.09
C ALA A 167 9.40 14.59 -9.18
N ASN A 168 8.27 14.67 -9.88
CA ASN A 168 8.12 15.50 -11.08
C ASN A 168 7.04 16.60 -10.96
N ALA A 169 6.43 16.75 -9.78
CA ALA A 169 5.33 17.67 -9.51
C ALA A 169 4.23 17.57 -10.59
N CYS A 170 3.79 16.35 -10.87
CA CYS A 170 2.79 16.04 -11.89
C CYS A 170 1.70 15.12 -11.34
N ALA A 171 0.63 14.92 -12.11
CA ALA A 171 -0.37 13.89 -11.84
C ALA A 171 -0.30 12.78 -12.90
N THR A 172 -0.63 11.55 -12.53
CA THR A 172 -0.70 10.42 -13.46
C THR A 172 -2.16 10.16 -13.90
N PRO A 173 -2.46 10.05 -15.21
CA PRO A 173 -3.81 9.76 -15.69
C PRO A 173 -4.29 8.35 -15.34
N GLU A 174 -5.55 8.05 -15.67
CA GLU A 174 -6.15 6.71 -15.52
C GLU A 174 -5.31 5.65 -16.24
N ASN A 175 -5.10 4.51 -15.58
CA ASN A 175 -4.26 3.39 -16.04
C ASN A 175 -2.82 3.75 -16.44
N TRP A 176 -2.29 4.89 -15.96
CA TRP A 176 -0.94 5.33 -16.31
C TRP A 176 0.13 4.29 -15.97
N ARG A 177 1.08 4.14 -16.89
CA ARG A 177 2.29 3.32 -16.73
C ARG A 177 3.56 4.12 -17.03
N LYS A 178 4.67 3.70 -16.44
CA LYS A 178 5.99 4.32 -16.64
C LYS A 178 6.32 4.45 -18.13
N GLY A 179 6.71 5.66 -18.53
CA GLY A 179 6.99 6.02 -19.93
C GLY A 179 5.82 6.69 -20.65
N GLU A 180 4.61 6.64 -20.10
CA GLU A 180 3.46 7.39 -20.63
C GLU A 180 3.49 8.85 -20.16
N LYS A 181 2.81 9.73 -20.91
CA LYS A 181 2.72 11.15 -20.57
C LYS A 181 1.97 11.38 -19.27
N VAL A 182 2.45 12.33 -18.47
CA VAL A 182 1.82 12.78 -17.22
C VAL A 182 0.95 14.01 -17.46
N ILE A 183 0.03 14.26 -16.53
CA ILE A 183 -0.79 15.48 -16.48
C ILE A 183 -0.02 16.58 -15.74
N VAL A 184 0.03 17.76 -16.35
CA VAL A 184 0.52 18.98 -15.70
C VAL A 184 -0.57 19.50 -14.76
N PRO A 185 -0.28 19.84 -13.50
CA PRO A 185 -1.27 20.42 -12.59
C PRO A 185 -1.99 21.62 -13.24
N PRO A 186 -3.33 21.73 -13.12
CA PRO A 186 -4.08 22.78 -13.79
C PRO A 186 -3.62 24.17 -13.33
N ALA A 187 -3.67 25.14 -14.24
CA ALA A 187 -3.42 26.53 -13.90
C ALA A 187 -4.42 26.98 -12.81
N ALA A 188 -3.92 27.64 -11.76
CA ALA A 188 -4.73 28.03 -10.61
C ALA A 188 -5.44 29.37 -10.84
N THR A 189 -4.94 30.19 -11.77
CA THR A 189 -5.49 31.51 -12.07
C THR A 189 -5.82 31.68 -13.55
N VAL A 190 -6.70 32.63 -13.87
CA VAL A 190 -7.05 32.97 -15.27
C VAL A 190 -5.83 33.47 -16.04
N GLU A 191 -4.91 34.16 -15.37
CA GLU A 191 -3.66 34.64 -15.98
C GLU A 191 -2.75 33.46 -16.35
N GLU A 192 -2.52 32.54 -15.42
CA GLU A 192 -1.77 31.30 -15.67
C GLU A 192 -2.42 30.45 -16.78
N ALA A 193 -3.76 30.38 -16.81
CA ALA A 193 -4.50 29.64 -17.82
C ALA A 193 -4.27 30.20 -19.23
N LYS A 194 -4.30 31.53 -19.38
CA LYS A 194 -4.01 32.21 -20.66
C LYS A 194 -2.55 32.02 -21.05
N ALA A 195 -1.62 32.30 -20.14
CA ALA A 195 -0.19 32.15 -20.38
C ALA A 195 0.16 30.71 -20.80
N ARG A 196 -0.46 29.71 -20.18
CA ARG A 196 -0.29 28.31 -20.53
C ARG A 196 -0.71 28.01 -21.96
N MET A 197 -1.89 28.45 -22.38
CA MET A 197 -2.39 28.22 -23.74
C MET A 197 -1.57 28.96 -24.80
N GLU A 198 -0.95 30.08 -24.45
CA GLU A 198 -0.08 30.86 -25.34
C GLU A 198 1.36 30.31 -25.41
N SER A 199 1.85 29.67 -24.34
CA SER A 199 3.24 29.23 -24.21
C SER A 199 3.66 28.15 -25.22
N GLY A 200 2.73 27.26 -25.60
CA GLY A 200 3.05 26.05 -26.36
C GLY A 200 3.99 25.06 -25.64
N GLU A 201 4.22 25.24 -24.33
CA GLU A 201 5.16 24.42 -23.54
C GLU A 201 4.69 22.96 -23.40
N TYR A 202 3.37 22.77 -23.36
CA TYR A 202 2.74 21.47 -23.13
C TYR A 202 1.78 21.08 -24.26
N GLU A 203 1.50 19.78 -24.35
CA GLU A 203 0.41 19.29 -25.19
C GLU A 203 -0.92 19.53 -24.48
N CYS A 204 -1.57 20.65 -24.79
CA CYS A 204 -2.82 21.06 -24.18
C CYS A 204 -4.01 20.83 -25.10
N VAL A 205 -5.06 20.17 -24.58
CA VAL A 205 -6.41 20.21 -25.18
C VAL A 205 -7.13 21.47 -24.71
N ASP A 206 -6.93 21.83 -23.43
CA ASP A 206 -7.45 23.05 -22.80
C ASP A 206 -6.53 23.42 -21.62
N PHE A 207 -6.68 24.60 -21.03
CA PHE A 207 -5.76 25.15 -20.01
C PHE A 207 -5.61 24.24 -18.77
N TYR A 208 -6.67 23.49 -18.44
CA TYR A 208 -6.71 22.57 -17.30
C TYR A 208 -6.29 21.14 -17.69
N PHE A 209 -6.17 20.84 -18.99
CA PHE A 209 -5.85 19.51 -19.50
C PHE A 209 -4.64 19.58 -20.43
N CYS A 210 -3.47 19.56 -19.80
CA CYS A 210 -2.19 19.56 -20.49
C CYS A 210 -1.35 18.35 -20.08
N LYS A 211 -0.62 17.82 -21.05
CA LYS A 211 0.27 16.66 -20.86
C LYS A 211 1.71 17.03 -21.17
N LYS A 212 2.64 16.38 -20.48
CA LYS A 212 4.08 16.40 -20.79
C LYS A 212 4.67 14.99 -20.73
N SER A 213 5.71 14.76 -21.50
CA SER A 213 6.61 13.62 -21.30
C SER A 213 7.56 13.94 -20.13
N LEU A 214 8.04 12.90 -19.45
CA LEU A 214 9.09 12.99 -18.42
C LEU A 214 10.44 12.55 -18.98
#